data_AF-F3NRL3-F1
#
_entry.id   AF-F3NRL3-F1
#
_cell.length_a   1.000
_cell.length_b   1.000
_cell.length_c   1.000
_cell.angle_alpha   90.00
_cell.angle_beta   90.00
_cell.angle_gamma   90.00
#
_symmetry.space_group_name_H-M   'P 1'
#
loop_
_entity.id
_entity.type
_entity.pdbx_description
1 polymer ?
#
loop_
_entity_poly.entity_id
_entity_poly.type
_entity_poly.pdbx_seq_one_letter_code
_entity_poly.pdbx_strand_id
1 'polypeptide(L)'
;MAQTQGGEPGDGAAEVLDRPLPDGVRRRVVGIVSDGFGGLTVAELPTQLRQYARFTPTRRAKFAGNAMAAAVEADPLFRQRIAEKLREAQPELTGALDAGSPPPAADPLDVAAAAYVLRPAGWVKLVTAAGEEAQRADAERAGEESRAELERLRAELAAARGQVRTETERLRGELETAKKESESLHRKLRAALSDVKRGEAALRKARAEREAERAEAQVRLSAAESESRRLKARLGESEAALEASRKAAREGRSVEDMRIRLLLDTVLEASQGLRRELALPPVSVRPAETVDAVEPGRMTPKDIANRALSEDDPAIVDQLLALPQAHLVVDGYNVTKTGYPQMPLEKQRLRLLGQLAQLAAQTGAETTCVFDGAELAAPVLLAPPRGVRVLFSKPGVTADELIRRLVRAEPPGRPVIVVSTDREVADGVARAGARPVASAVLLKRFSRG
;
A
#
# COMPACT_ATOMS: atom_id res chain seq x y z
N MET A 1 86.22 42.12 43.37
CA MET A 1 87.60 42.65 43.25
C MET A 1 88.52 41.76 44.03
N ALA A 2 89.55 41.20 43.40
CA ALA A 2 90.68 40.55 44.06
C ALA A 2 91.93 40.95 43.27
N GLN A 3 92.97 41.42 43.94
CA GLN A 3 94.18 41.90 43.28
C GLN A 3 95.18 40.74 43.14
N THR A 4 95.34 40.19 41.94
CA THR A 4 96.53 39.39 41.60
C THR A 4 97.64 40.36 41.18
N GLN A 5 98.53 40.66 42.12
CA GLN A 5 99.73 41.44 41.86
C GLN A 5 100.65 40.69 40.89
N GLY A 6 101.32 41.43 40.00
CA GLY A 6 102.31 40.86 39.09
C GLY A 6 103.59 40.50 39.84
N GLY A 7 104.09 39.28 39.62
CA GLY A 7 105.44 38.87 40.01
C GLY A 7 106.34 38.81 38.76
N GLU A 8 107.49 39.48 38.83
CA GLU A 8 108.54 39.43 37.81
C GLU A 8 109.27 38.06 37.81
N PRO A 9 110.02 37.69 36.75
CA PRO A 9 110.42 36.30 36.50
C PRO A 9 111.46 35.77 37.50
N GLY A 10 110.98 35.01 38.49
CA GLY A 10 111.79 34.26 39.45
C GLY A 10 112.39 32.97 38.88
N ASP A 11 113.68 33.05 38.59
CA ASP A 11 114.69 32.00 38.40
C ASP A 11 114.33 30.53 38.76
N GLY A 12 114.63 29.61 37.83
CA GLY A 12 115.11 28.25 38.09
C GLY A 12 114.19 27.21 38.74
N ALA A 13 113.04 27.58 39.31
CA ALA A 13 112.16 26.64 39.98
C ALA A 13 111.58 25.58 39.01
N ALA A 14 111.75 24.30 39.33
CA ALA A 14 111.23 23.21 38.50
C ALA A 14 109.69 23.21 38.51
N GLU A 15 109.07 23.62 37.41
CA GLU A 15 107.61 23.59 37.24
C GLU A 15 107.07 22.17 37.37
N VAL A 16 106.19 21.95 38.37
CA VAL A 16 105.46 20.70 38.62
C VAL A 16 103.97 20.94 38.34
N LEU A 17 103.27 19.91 37.86
CA LEU A 17 101.83 19.95 37.61
C LEU A 17 101.08 19.32 38.78
N ASP A 18 100.42 20.13 39.61
CA ASP A 18 99.70 19.70 40.83
C ASP A 18 98.43 18.88 40.58
N ARG A 19 98.11 18.57 39.31
CA ARG A 19 96.89 17.86 38.88
C ARG A 19 97.24 16.78 37.84
N PRO A 20 96.50 15.66 37.78
CA PRO A 20 96.68 14.69 36.70
C PRO A 20 96.41 15.33 35.34
N LEU A 21 97.15 14.94 34.30
CA LEU A 21 96.99 15.51 32.94
C LEU A 21 95.53 15.40 32.48
N PRO A 22 94.95 16.46 31.89
CA PRO A 22 93.65 16.40 31.22
C PRO A 22 93.63 15.30 30.15
N ASP A 23 92.55 14.52 30.05
CA ASP A 23 92.51 13.35 29.17
C ASP A 23 92.69 13.67 27.68
N GLY A 24 92.28 14.86 27.23
CA GLY A 24 92.57 15.36 25.88
C GLY A 24 94.08 15.49 25.63
N VAL A 25 94.78 16.22 26.51
CA VAL A 25 96.25 16.40 26.44
C VAL A 25 96.96 15.06 26.58
N ARG A 26 96.51 14.19 27.50
CA ARG A 26 97.07 12.85 27.72
C ARG A 26 97.03 11.99 26.46
N ARG A 27 95.93 12.01 25.69
CA ARG A 27 95.81 11.30 24.40
C ARG A 27 96.79 11.84 23.36
N ARG A 28 96.93 13.18 23.25
CA ARG A 28 97.90 13.82 22.34
C ARG A 28 99.36 13.50 22.71
N VAL A 29 99.71 13.54 24.01
CA VAL A 29 101.03 13.12 24.52
C VAL A 29 101.32 11.65 24.16
N VAL A 30 100.36 10.74 24.34
CA VAL A 30 100.52 9.32 23.95
C VAL A 30 100.74 9.15 22.44
N GLY A 31 100.15 10.01 21.61
CA GLY A 31 100.43 10.08 20.17
C GLY A 31 101.89 10.42 19.89
N ILE A 32 102.33 11.61 20.34
CA ILE A 32 103.72 12.11 20.22
C ILE A 32 104.73 11.05 20.69
N VAL A 33 104.44 10.38 21.82
CA VAL A 33 105.30 9.30 22.34
C VAL A 33 105.28 8.07 21.44
N SER A 34 104.12 7.62 20.92
CA SER A 34 104.06 6.45 20.02
C SER A 34 104.81 6.65 18.70
N ASP A 35 104.86 7.88 18.21
CA ASP A 35 105.54 8.24 16.98
C ASP A 35 107.06 8.35 17.22
N GLY A 36 107.49 9.12 18.23
CA GLY A 36 108.91 9.21 18.62
C GLY A 36 109.50 7.85 19.03
N PHE A 37 108.72 7.00 19.70
CA PHE A 37 109.07 5.62 20.05
C PHE A 37 109.35 4.74 18.82
N GLY A 38 108.85 5.10 17.63
CA GLY A 38 109.19 4.43 16.38
C GLY A 38 110.65 4.60 15.94
N GLY A 39 111.33 5.63 16.43
CA GLY A 39 112.71 5.97 16.09
C GLY A 39 113.75 5.60 17.15
N LEU A 40 113.39 4.85 18.20
CA LEU A 40 114.28 4.48 19.31
C LEU A 40 114.63 2.99 19.31
N THR A 41 115.87 2.66 19.69
CA THR A 41 116.31 1.27 19.84
C THR A 41 115.82 0.65 21.15
N VAL A 42 115.75 -0.69 21.22
CA VAL A 42 115.28 -1.42 22.42
C VAL A 42 116.14 -1.15 23.66
N ALA A 43 117.39 -0.72 23.50
CA ALA A 43 118.27 -0.32 24.60
C ALA A 43 117.88 1.04 25.22
N GLU A 44 117.43 1.98 24.39
CA GLU A 44 117.05 3.35 24.78
C GLU A 44 115.65 3.45 25.40
N LEU A 45 114.86 2.37 25.29
CA LEU A 45 113.51 2.28 25.85
C LEU A 45 113.52 1.87 27.34
N PRO A 46 112.68 2.49 28.18
CA PRO A 46 112.38 2.04 29.54
C PRO A 46 111.92 0.57 29.57
N THR A 47 112.32 -0.16 30.62
CA THR A 47 112.08 -1.61 30.76
C THR A 47 110.61 -2.01 30.55
N GLN A 48 109.68 -1.25 31.14
CA GLN A 48 108.24 -1.45 31.05
C GLN A 48 107.69 -1.38 29.61
N LEU A 49 108.35 -0.60 28.74
CA LEU A 49 107.90 -0.37 27.36
C LEU A 49 108.49 -1.32 26.32
N ARG A 50 109.61 -1.99 26.62
CA ARG A 50 110.34 -2.86 25.67
C ARG A 50 109.46 -3.97 25.07
N GLN A 51 108.49 -4.49 25.81
CA GLN A 51 107.50 -5.46 25.33
C GLN A 51 106.65 -4.95 24.14
N TYR A 52 106.37 -3.64 24.10
CA TYR A 52 105.56 -3.01 23.05
C TYR A 52 106.39 -2.57 21.84
N ALA A 53 107.72 -2.73 21.87
CA ALA A 53 108.62 -2.41 20.74
C ALA A 53 108.24 -3.14 19.44
N ARG A 54 107.64 -4.34 19.56
CA ARG A 54 107.22 -5.17 18.42
C ARG A 54 105.84 -4.82 17.84
N PHE A 55 105.12 -3.84 18.42
CA PHE A 55 103.76 -3.49 17.98
C PHE A 55 103.77 -2.38 16.92
N THR A 56 102.80 -2.42 16.00
CA THR A 56 102.54 -1.33 15.05
C THR A 56 102.14 -0.03 15.78
N PRO A 57 102.41 1.18 15.24
CA PRO A 57 102.13 2.44 15.94
C PRO A 57 100.70 2.55 16.49
N THR A 58 99.69 2.19 15.69
CA THR A 58 98.28 2.16 16.09
C THR A 58 97.96 1.20 17.23
N ARG A 59 98.68 0.08 17.34
CA ARG A 59 98.57 -0.87 18.45
C ARG A 59 99.38 -0.40 19.67
N ARG A 60 100.50 0.30 19.48
CA ARG A 60 101.27 0.92 20.57
C ARG A 60 100.44 1.97 21.30
N ALA A 61 99.91 2.95 20.59
CA ALA A 61 99.08 3.99 21.19
C ALA A 61 97.88 3.40 21.98
N LYS A 62 97.25 2.36 21.43
CA LYS A 62 96.08 1.70 22.07
C LYS A 62 96.42 0.83 23.28
N PHE A 63 97.49 0.04 23.25
CA PHE A 63 97.80 -0.96 24.30
C PHE A 63 98.92 -0.56 25.25
N ALA A 64 99.81 0.35 24.84
CA ALA A 64 100.91 0.86 25.66
C ALA A 64 100.64 2.27 26.22
N GLY A 65 99.54 2.94 25.84
CA GLY A 65 99.30 4.36 26.12
C GLY A 65 99.47 4.78 27.59
N ASN A 66 98.90 4.02 28.53
CA ASN A 66 99.04 4.32 29.96
C ASN A 66 100.51 4.19 30.44
N ALA A 67 101.24 3.18 29.95
CA ALA A 67 102.65 2.99 30.26
C ALA A 67 103.54 4.05 29.58
N MET A 68 103.16 4.51 28.37
CA MET A 68 103.85 5.58 27.65
C MET A 68 103.72 6.93 28.38
N ALA A 69 102.51 7.26 28.87
CA ALA A 69 102.29 8.46 29.68
C ALA A 69 103.12 8.41 30.97
N ALA A 70 103.05 7.30 31.73
CA ALA A 70 103.82 7.12 32.97
C ALA A 70 105.34 7.18 32.74
N ALA A 71 105.84 6.66 31.62
CA ALA A 71 107.26 6.68 31.29
C ALA A 71 107.79 8.10 31.00
N VAL A 72 107.02 8.96 30.32
CA VAL A 72 107.42 10.36 30.08
C VAL A 72 107.44 11.18 31.37
N GLU A 73 106.58 10.84 32.34
CA GLU A 73 106.58 11.46 33.66
C GLU A 73 107.80 11.01 34.48
N ALA A 74 108.01 9.69 34.60
CA ALA A 74 108.99 9.09 35.51
C ALA A 74 110.44 9.01 34.99
N ASP A 75 110.68 9.01 33.67
CA ASP A 75 112.03 8.89 33.08
C ASP A 75 112.41 10.16 32.28
N PRO A 76 113.27 11.03 32.85
CA PRO A 76 113.75 12.24 32.17
C PRO A 76 114.56 11.98 30.90
N LEU A 77 115.32 10.88 30.83
CA LEU A 77 116.15 10.54 29.66
C LEU A 77 115.28 10.04 28.50
N PHE A 78 114.26 9.25 28.81
CA PHE A 78 113.25 8.85 27.82
C PHE A 78 112.47 10.08 27.31
N ARG A 79 112.05 10.98 28.22
CA ARG A 79 111.39 12.24 27.82
C ARG A 79 112.30 13.11 26.93
N GLN A 80 113.58 13.23 27.23
CA GLN A 80 114.55 13.97 26.40
C GLN A 80 114.65 13.37 24.98
N ARG A 81 114.77 12.04 24.84
CA ARG A 81 114.79 11.37 23.53
C ARG A 81 113.50 11.59 22.72
N ILE A 82 112.33 11.56 23.37
CA ILE A 82 111.05 11.86 22.71
C ILE A 82 110.96 13.37 22.35
N ALA A 83 111.52 14.26 23.17
CA ALA A 83 111.59 15.69 22.88
C ALA A 83 112.52 16.01 21.69
N GLU A 84 113.65 15.30 21.55
CA GLU A 84 114.52 15.36 20.37
C GLU A 84 113.76 14.92 19.11
N LYS A 85 113.02 13.79 19.16
CA LYS A 85 112.20 13.34 18.03
C LYS A 85 111.01 14.26 17.72
N LEU A 86 110.48 14.98 18.71
CA LEU A 86 109.49 16.02 18.48
C LEU A 86 110.10 17.27 17.80
N ARG A 87 111.33 17.64 18.15
CA ARG A 87 112.09 18.72 17.49
C ARG A 87 112.44 18.38 16.03
N GLU A 88 112.80 17.12 15.76
CA GLU A 88 112.99 16.62 14.39
C GLU A 88 111.69 16.65 13.57
N ALA A 89 110.56 16.26 14.17
CA ALA A 89 109.28 16.11 13.45
C ALA A 89 108.49 17.43 13.29
N GLN A 90 108.61 18.38 14.23
CA GLN A 90 107.81 19.62 14.27
C GLN A 90 108.66 20.83 14.68
N PRO A 91 109.74 21.17 13.94
CA PRO A 91 110.71 22.18 14.34
C PRO A 91 110.06 23.56 14.61
N GLU A 92 109.11 23.99 13.78
CA GLU A 92 108.39 25.27 13.94
C GLU A 92 107.63 25.37 15.27
N LEU A 93 106.88 24.33 15.65
CA LEU A 93 106.14 24.30 16.92
C LEU A 93 107.10 24.26 18.11
N THR A 94 108.18 23.48 18.02
CA THR A 94 109.15 23.36 19.13
C THR A 94 109.93 24.67 19.35
N GLY A 95 110.38 25.33 18.28
CA GLY A 95 111.07 26.63 18.38
C GLY A 95 110.17 27.76 18.88
N ALA A 96 108.89 27.77 18.48
CA ALA A 96 107.90 28.72 18.99
C ALA A 96 107.62 28.52 20.50
N LEU A 97 107.57 27.26 20.96
CA LEU A 97 107.43 26.91 22.37
C LEU A 97 108.68 27.26 23.20
N ASP A 98 109.89 27.01 22.69
CA ASP A 98 111.14 27.41 23.35
C ASP A 98 111.28 28.94 23.45
N ALA A 99 110.77 29.68 22.45
CA ALA A 99 110.68 31.14 22.46
C ALA A 99 109.53 31.69 23.34
N GLY A 100 108.78 30.83 24.02
CA GLY A 100 107.68 31.22 24.92
C GLY A 100 106.44 31.78 24.22
N SER A 101 106.31 31.63 22.90
CA SER A 101 105.23 32.19 22.11
C SER A 101 104.56 31.09 21.25
N PRO A 102 103.57 30.35 21.79
CA PRO A 102 102.94 29.25 21.06
C PRO A 102 102.20 29.75 19.80
N PRO A 103 102.24 29.02 18.66
CA PRO A 103 101.60 29.47 17.43
C PRO A 103 100.07 29.57 17.59
N PRO A 104 99.43 30.72 17.29
CA PRO A 104 97.99 30.92 17.49
C PRO A 104 97.10 30.13 16.50
N ALA A 105 97.70 29.42 15.54
CA ALA A 105 97.01 28.58 14.56
C ALA A 105 97.06 27.07 14.88
N ALA A 106 97.70 26.67 15.99
CA ALA A 106 97.80 25.28 16.43
C ALA A 106 96.68 24.90 17.42
N ASP A 107 96.26 23.63 17.45
CA ASP A 107 95.31 23.10 18.44
C ASP A 107 95.91 23.27 19.86
N PRO A 108 95.23 23.97 20.80
CA PRO A 108 95.67 24.12 22.18
C PRO A 108 96.04 22.79 22.87
N LEU A 109 95.38 21.67 22.51
CA LEU A 109 95.70 20.34 23.05
C LEU A 109 97.02 19.78 22.51
N ASP A 110 97.37 20.05 21.25
CA ASP A 110 98.67 19.66 20.67
C ASP A 110 99.80 20.58 21.18
N VAL A 111 99.54 21.88 21.31
CA VAL A 111 100.46 22.84 21.94
C VAL A 111 100.76 22.42 23.39
N ALA A 112 99.73 22.08 24.17
CA ALA A 112 99.88 21.57 25.53
C ALA A 112 100.63 20.23 25.60
N ALA A 113 100.38 19.31 24.66
CA ALA A 113 101.07 18.03 24.62
C ALA A 113 102.55 18.16 24.25
N ALA A 114 102.87 19.03 23.29
CA ALA A 114 104.26 19.36 22.96
C ALA A 114 104.97 20.05 24.14
N ALA A 115 104.31 21.01 24.80
CA ALA A 115 104.85 21.66 26.00
C ALA A 115 105.05 20.68 27.16
N TYR A 116 104.16 19.69 27.35
CA TYR A 116 104.34 18.63 28.35
C TYR A 116 105.58 17.76 28.08
N VAL A 117 105.90 17.47 26.81
CA VAL A 117 107.10 16.70 26.45
C VAL A 117 108.38 17.56 26.55
N LEU A 118 108.34 18.79 26.03
CA LEU A 118 109.51 19.68 25.92
C LEU A 118 109.90 20.37 27.24
N ARG A 119 108.95 20.59 28.16
CA ARG A 119 109.14 21.34 29.42
C ARG A 119 109.75 22.77 29.26
N PRO A 120 109.29 23.61 28.30
CA PRO A 120 109.69 25.02 28.25
C PRO A 120 109.14 25.79 29.48
N ALA A 121 109.65 26.99 29.74
CA ALA A 121 109.12 27.85 30.79
C ALA A 121 107.63 28.15 30.56
N GLY A 122 106.81 28.04 31.62
CA GLY A 122 105.36 28.23 31.57
C GLY A 122 104.54 27.02 31.10
N TRP A 123 105.14 25.85 30.85
CA TRP A 123 104.44 24.69 30.30
C TRP A 123 103.22 24.25 31.14
N VAL A 124 103.27 24.41 32.47
CA VAL A 124 102.14 24.07 33.37
C VAL A 124 100.90 24.91 33.05
N LYS A 125 101.09 26.18 32.68
CA LYS A 125 100.00 27.11 32.34
C LYS A 125 99.34 26.71 31.01
N LEU A 126 100.13 26.32 30.01
CA LEU A 126 99.64 25.84 28.72
C LEU A 126 98.82 24.55 28.86
N VAL A 127 99.32 23.58 29.63
CA VAL A 127 98.60 22.32 29.91
C VAL A 127 97.30 22.54 30.67
N THR A 128 97.30 23.44 31.65
CA THR A 128 96.10 23.76 32.43
C THR A 128 95.05 24.46 31.56
N ALA A 129 95.43 25.51 30.82
CA ALA A 129 94.51 26.27 29.98
C ALA A 129 93.86 25.40 28.89
N ALA A 130 94.64 24.55 28.19
CA ALA A 130 94.10 23.63 27.19
C ALA A 130 93.17 22.56 27.79
N GLY A 131 93.43 22.14 29.04
CA GLY A 131 92.54 21.26 29.79
C GLY A 131 91.20 21.91 30.13
N GLU A 132 91.23 23.14 30.63
CA GLU A 132 90.04 23.91 31.00
C GLU A 132 89.21 24.33 29.76
N GLU A 133 89.85 24.60 28.62
CA GLU A 133 89.18 24.84 27.34
C GLU A 133 88.47 23.58 26.83
N ALA A 134 89.17 22.45 26.78
CA ALA A 134 88.57 21.19 26.35
C ALA A 134 87.41 20.74 27.26
N GLN A 135 87.56 20.92 28.59
CA GLN A 135 86.50 20.61 29.54
C GLN A 135 85.28 21.52 29.38
N ARG A 136 85.46 22.82 29.07
CA ARG A 136 84.35 23.72 28.71
C ARG A 136 83.68 23.27 27.43
N ALA A 137 84.44 23.00 26.37
CA ALA A 137 83.90 22.57 25.08
C ALA A 137 83.17 21.21 25.13
N ASP A 138 83.58 20.27 26.00
CA ASP A 138 82.85 19.02 26.26
C ASP A 138 81.55 19.29 27.06
N ALA A 139 81.61 20.14 28.08
CA ALA A 139 80.45 20.47 28.91
C ALA A 139 79.38 21.28 28.16
N GLU A 140 79.78 22.17 27.25
CA GLU A 140 78.88 22.92 26.39
C GLU A 140 78.14 21.99 25.42
N ARG A 141 78.85 21.10 24.72
CA ARG A 141 78.23 20.09 23.83
C ARG A 141 77.27 19.17 24.58
N ALA A 142 77.65 18.63 25.73
CA ALA A 142 76.76 17.81 26.54
C ALA A 142 75.52 18.60 27.04
N GLY A 143 75.68 19.90 27.30
CA GLY A 143 74.60 20.81 27.63
C GLY A 143 73.65 21.10 26.46
N GLU A 144 74.17 21.23 25.24
CA GLU A 144 73.39 21.39 24.01
C GLU A 144 72.62 20.10 23.65
N GLU A 145 73.27 18.93 23.71
CA GLU A 145 72.64 17.63 23.52
C GLU A 145 71.48 17.42 24.53
N SER A 146 71.74 17.69 25.81
CA SER A 146 70.72 17.63 26.87
C SER A 146 69.55 18.59 26.65
N ARG A 147 69.82 19.80 26.14
CA ARG A 147 68.77 20.79 25.80
C ARG A 147 67.95 20.32 24.59
N ALA A 148 68.60 19.78 23.56
CA ALA A 148 67.92 19.27 22.37
C ALA A 148 67.01 18.06 22.72
N GLU A 149 67.47 17.15 23.58
CA GLU A 149 66.64 16.06 24.09
C GLU A 149 65.48 16.59 24.93
N LEU A 150 65.71 17.54 25.85
CA LEU A 150 64.64 18.13 26.66
C LEU A 150 63.58 18.84 25.82
N GLU A 151 63.95 19.61 24.79
CA GLU A 151 62.99 20.26 23.89
C GLU A 151 62.26 19.24 23.00
N ARG A 152 62.94 18.18 22.55
CA ARG A 152 62.28 17.06 21.85
C ARG A 152 61.23 16.39 22.74
N LEU A 153 61.59 16.03 23.97
CA LEU A 153 60.68 15.39 24.93
C LEU A 153 59.51 16.32 25.32
N ARG A 154 59.76 17.64 25.40
CA ARG A 154 58.71 18.66 25.58
C ARG A 154 57.75 18.71 24.39
N ALA A 155 58.27 18.66 23.16
CA ALA A 155 57.46 18.63 21.94
C ALA A 155 56.64 17.33 21.81
N GLU A 156 57.23 16.17 22.08
CA GLU A 156 56.53 14.87 22.10
C GLU A 156 55.42 14.86 23.19
N LEU A 157 55.72 15.36 24.39
CA LEU A 157 54.73 15.50 25.47
C LEU A 157 53.60 16.48 25.12
N ALA A 158 53.91 17.59 24.46
CA ALA A 158 52.92 18.57 24.00
C ALA A 158 52.02 17.98 22.89
N ALA A 159 52.59 17.26 21.93
CA ALA A 159 51.84 16.56 20.89
C ALA A 159 50.91 15.49 21.46
N ALA A 160 51.39 14.64 22.37
CA ALA A 160 50.58 13.63 23.03
C ALA A 160 49.43 14.24 23.86
N ARG A 161 49.70 15.32 24.60
CA ARG A 161 48.65 16.08 25.33
C ARG A 161 47.64 16.73 24.37
N GLY A 162 48.09 17.21 23.22
CA GLY A 162 47.23 17.72 22.15
C GLY A 162 46.28 16.64 21.62
N GLN A 163 46.81 15.47 21.25
CA GLN A 163 46.04 14.33 20.76
C GLN A 163 45.00 13.85 21.78
N VAL A 164 45.40 13.66 23.05
CA VAL A 164 44.48 13.28 24.13
C VAL A 164 43.38 14.32 24.33
N ARG A 165 43.69 15.62 24.19
CA ARG A 165 42.70 16.69 24.27
C ARG A 165 41.72 16.64 23.10
N THR A 166 42.19 16.57 21.86
CA THR A 166 41.32 16.52 20.67
C THR A 166 40.43 15.29 20.66
N GLU A 167 40.95 14.14 21.10
CA GLU A 167 40.17 12.90 21.22
C GLU A 167 39.13 13.01 22.35
N THR A 168 39.48 13.62 23.48
CA THR A 168 38.52 13.89 24.56
C THR A 168 37.42 14.85 24.12
N GLU A 169 37.74 15.86 23.31
CA GLU A 169 36.76 16.81 22.75
C GLU A 169 35.86 16.11 21.70
N ARG A 170 36.41 15.23 20.85
CA ARG A 170 35.65 14.38 19.92
C ARG A 170 34.67 13.45 20.64
N LEU A 171 35.16 12.65 21.59
CA LEU A 171 34.35 11.69 22.35
C LEU A 171 33.26 12.37 23.19
N ARG A 172 33.49 13.59 23.68
CA ARG A 172 32.45 14.42 24.32
C ARG A 172 31.37 14.85 23.31
N GLY A 173 31.76 15.26 22.10
CA GLY A 173 30.82 15.57 21.03
C GLY A 173 29.91 14.39 20.68
N GLU A 174 30.52 13.22 20.46
CA GLU A 174 29.82 11.97 20.13
C GLU A 174 28.89 11.49 21.26
N LEU A 175 29.29 11.67 22.52
CA LEU A 175 28.45 11.39 23.68
C LEU A 175 27.23 12.33 23.75
N GLU A 176 27.40 13.62 23.45
CA GLU A 176 26.29 14.58 23.46
C GLU A 176 25.34 14.42 22.27
N THR A 177 25.80 13.95 21.10
CA THR A 177 24.90 13.56 20.00
C THR A 177 24.13 12.29 20.36
N ALA A 178 24.80 11.26 20.87
CA ALA A 178 24.16 10.00 21.29
C ALA A 178 23.11 10.21 22.40
N LYS A 179 23.37 11.11 23.36
CA LYS A 179 22.36 11.53 24.37
C LYS A 179 21.14 12.17 23.71
N LYS A 180 21.32 13.16 22.83
CA LYS A 180 20.22 13.86 22.15
C LYS A 180 19.37 12.91 21.28
N GLU A 181 20.02 11.95 20.62
CA GLU A 181 19.36 10.89 19.87
C GLU A 181 18.57 9.94 20.79
N SER A 182 19.19 9.46 21.87
CA SER A 182 18.53 8.62 22.89
C SER A 182 17.30 9.33 23.50
N GLU A 183 17.40 10.61 23.86
CA GLU A 183 16.24 11.37 24.29
C GLU A 183 15.17 11.51 23.20
N SER A 184 15.58 11.74 21.94
CA SER A 184 14.67 11.86 20.80
C SER A 184 13.90 10.56 20.57
N LEU A 185 14.58 9.42 20.64
CA LEU A 185 13.99 8.08 20.61
C LEU A 185 13.06 7.84 21.81
N HIS A 186 13.46 8.21 23.03
CA HIS A 186 12.59 8.12 24.22
C HIS A 186 11.38 9.06 24.16
N ARG A 187 11.45 10.20 23.46
CA ARG A 187 10.30 11.07 23.17
C ARG A 187 9.37 10.42 22.14
N LYS A 188 9.92 9.92 21.02
CA LYS A 188 9.17 9.20 19.97
C LYS A 188 8.48 7.94 20.50
N LEU A 189 9.15 7.14 21.32
CA LEU A 189 8.60 5.93 21.94
C LEU A 189 7.43 6.27 22.89
N ARG A 190 7.56 7.31 23.72
CA ARG A 190 6.47 7.76 24.60
C ARG A 190 5.27 8.29 23.82
N ALA A 191 5.50 8.99 22.70
CA ALA A 191 4.43 9.40 21.79
C ALA A 191 3.73 8.18 21.17
N ALA A 192 4.47 7.25 20.57
CA ALA A 192 3.91 6.04 19.95
C ALA A 192 3.14 5.16 20.95
N LEU A 193 3.62 5.00 22.20
CA LEU A 193 2.89 4.28 23.25
C LEU A 193 1.61 5.00 23.68
N SER A 194 1.62 6.34 23.70
CA SER A 194 0.40 7.14 23.92
C SER A 194 -0.59 6.94 22.76
N ASP A 195 -0.12 6.94 21.53
CA ASP A 195 -0.94 6.78 20.32
C ASP A 195 -1.57 5.38 20.23
N VAL A 196 -0.81 4.33 20.53
CA VAL A 196 -1.33 2.96 20.69
C VAL A 196 -2.40 2.91 21.78
N LYS A 197 -2.15 3.51 22.96
CA LYS A 197 -3.14 3.54 24.06
C LYS A 197 -4.41 4.32 23.69
N ARG A 198 -4.29 5.41 22.92
CA ARG A 198 -5.43 6.16 22.36
C ARG A 198 -6.20 5.33 21.32
N GLY A 199 -5.49 4.64 20.44
CA GLY A 199 -6.07 3.73 19.44
C GLY A 199 -6.81 2.56 20.07
N GLU A 200 -6.25 1.93 21.10
CA GLU A 200 -6.94 0.89 21.89
C GLU A 200 -8.21 1.42 22.55
N ALA A 201 -8.18 2.61 23.14
CA ALA A 201 -9.34 3.21 23.78
C ALA A 201 -10.46 3.52 22.76
N ALA A 202 -10.10 4.05 21.60
CA ALA A 202 -11.02 4.27 20.49
C ALA A 202 -11.61 2.96 19.96
N LEU A 203 -10.79 1.92 19.81
CA LEU A 203 -11.23 0.59 19.38
C LEU A 203 -12.16 -0.08 20.40
N ARG A 204 -11.90 0.07 21.72
CA ARG A 204 -12.81 -0.39 22.78
C ARG A 204 -14.15 0.34 22.72
N LYS A 205 -14.15 1.66 22.52
CA LYS A 205 -15.37 2.47 22.37
C LYS A 205 -16.19 2.05 21.14
N ALA A 206 -15.57 1.97 19.97
CA ALA A 206 -16.23 1.56 18.73
C ALA A 206 -16.77 0.12 18.76
N ARG A 207 -16.13 -0.80 19.53
CA ARG A 207 -16.67 -2.14 19.77
C ARG A 207 -17.91 -2.10 20.65
N ALA A 208 -17.89 -1.35 21.76
CA ALA A 208 -19.05 -1.20 22.64
C ALA A 208 -20.24 -0.54 21.94
N GLU A 209 -20.00 0.49 21.12
CA GLU A 209 -21.01 1.14 20.29
C GLU A 209 -21.65 0.15 19.30
N ARG A 210 -20.83 -0.62 18.56
CA ARG A 210 -21.32 -1.66 17.65
C ARG A 210 -22.07 -2.79 18.36
N GLU A 211 -21.68 -3.14 19.59
CA GLU A 211 -22.38 -4.16 20.40
C GLU A 211 -23.73 -3.65 20.91
N ALA A 212 -23.83 -2.36 21.27
CA ALA A 212 -25.10 -1.71 21.60
C ALA A 212 -26.03 -1.62 20.38
N GLU A 213 -25.55 -1.12 19.23
CA GLU A 213 -26.31 -1.09 17.97
C GLU A 213 -26.83 -2.47 17.58
N ARG A 214 -26.00 -3.52 17.75
CA ARG A 214 -26.39 -4.90 17.48
C ARG A 214 -27.46 -5.41 18.46
N ALA A 215 -27.37 -5.05 19.74
CA ALA A 215 -28.39 -5.41 20.72
C ALA A 215 -29.73 -4.71 20.41
N GLU A 216 -29.72 -3.42 20.09
CA GLU A 216 -30.92 -2.67 19.68
C GLU A 216 -31.52 -3.20 18.37
N ALA A 217 -30.69 -3.59 17.40
CA ALA A 217 -31.15 -4.23 16.17
C ALA A 217 -31.80 -5.60 16.46
N GLN A 218 -31.22 -6.40 17.36
CA GLN A 218 -31.77 -7.70 17.76
C GLN A 218 -33.10 -7.56 18.52
N VAL A 219 -33.25 -6.53 19.36
CA VAL A 219 -34.52 -6.21 20.05
C VAL A 219 -35.58 -5.72 19.06
N ARG A 220 -35.22 -4.85 18.10
CA ARG A 220 -36.15 -4.43 17.03
C ARG A 220 -36.59 -5.60 16.15
N LEU A 221 -35.66 -6.51 15.82
CA LEU A 221 -35.99 -7.72 15.05
C LEU A 221 -36.94 -8.65 15.81
N SER A 222 -36.67 -8.94 17.09
CA SER A 222 -37.54 -9.83 17.88
C SER A 222 -38.92 -9.21 18.15
N ALA A 223 -39.00 -7.89 18.33
CA ALA A 223 -40.27 -7.16 18.39
C ALA A 223 -41.06 -7.31 17.07
N ALA A 224 -40.45 -6.98 15.92
CA ALA A 224 -41.07 -7.09 14.61
C ALA A 224 -41.47 -8.53 14.24
N GLU A 225 -40.68 -9.54 14.63
CA GLU A 225 -41.07 -10.95 14.53
C GLU A 225 -42.31 -11.26 15.38
N SER A 226 -42.37 -10.77 16.62
CA SER A 226 -43.52 -11.01 17.50
C SER A 226 -44.80 -10.35 16.96
N GLU A 227 -44.68 -9.17 16.36
CA GLU A 227 -45.78 -8.49 15.67
C GLU A 227 -46.19 -9.21 14.39
N SER A 228 -45.23 -9.66 13.57
CA SER A 228 -45.51 -10.49 12.39
C SER A 228 -46.26 -11.78 12.75
N ARG A 229 -45.86 -12.45 13.85
CA ARG A 229 -46.55 -13.64 14.36
C ARG A 229 -47.98 -13.29 14.84
N ARG A 230 -48.17 -12.19 15.59
CA ARG A 230 -49.48 -11.71 16.04
C ARG A 230 -50.41 -11.32 14.89
N LEU A 231 -49.89 -10.65 13.86
CA LEU A 231 -50.65 -10.24 12.68
C LEU A 231 -51.06 -11.46 11.83
N LYS A 232 -50.17 -12.44 11.67
CA LYS A 232 -50.49 -13.72 11.00
C LYS A 232 -51.56 -14.51 11.76
N ALA A 233 -51.50 -14.55 13.10
CA ALA A 233 -52.55 -15.17 13.91
C ALA A 233 -53.90 -14.48 13.73
N ARG A 234 -53.96 -13.14 13.85
CA ARG A 234 -55.18 -12.35 13.62
C ARG A 234 -55.72 -12.47 12.20
N LEU A 235 -54.84 -12.58 11.20
CA LEU A 235 -55.25 -12.81 9.82
C LEU A 235 -55.96 -14.17 9.70
N GLY A 236 -55.33 -15.26 10.19
CA GLY A 236 -55.94 -16.60 10.19
C GLY A 236 -57.24 -16.69 11.00
N GLU A 237 -57.33 -15.99 12.14
CA GLU A 237 -58.58 -15.83 12.91
C GLU A 237 -59.67 -15.15 12.06
N SER A 238 -59.34 -14.07 11.35
CA SER A 238 -60.27 -13.34 10.50
C SER A 238 -60.68 -14.11 9.24
N GLU A 239 -59.77 -14.89 8.66
CA GLU A 239 -60.02 -15.77 7.52
C GLU A 239 -60.94 -16.92 7.93
N ALA A 240 -60.66 -17.57 9.07
CA ALA A 240 -61.54 -18.60 9.63
C ALA A 240 -62.94 -18.06 9.99
N ALA A 241 -63.03 -16.84 10.53
CA ALA A 241 -64.31 -16.17 10.78
C ALA A 241 -65.07 -15.85 9.48
N LEU A 242 -64.35 -15.42 8.43
CA LEU A 242 -64.91 -15.19 7.09
C LEU A 242 -65.42 -16.50 6.47
N GLU A 243 -64.69 -17.60 6.60
CA GLU A 243 -65.12 -18.92 6.12
C GLU A 243 -66.31 -19.46 6.90
N ALA A 244 -66.32 -19.32 8.23
CA ALA A 244 -67.48 -19.67 9.06
C ALA A 244 -68.72 -18.84 8.68
N SER A 245 -68.56 -17.53 8.47
CA SER A 245 -69.63 -16.65 7.98
C SER A 245 -70.12 -17.04 6.59
N ARG A 246 -69.21 -17.35 5.66
CA ARG A 246 -69.54 -17.86 4.31
C ARG A 246 -70.26 -19.22 4.37
N LYS A 247 -69.89 -20.10 5.30
CA LYS A 247 -70.56 -21.38 5.52
C LYS A 247 -71.97 -21.18 6.07
N ALA A 248 -72.13 -20.40 7.14
CA ALA A 248 -73.45 -20.06 7.68
C ALA A 248 -74.35 -19.37 6.64
N ALA A 249 -73.79 -18.49 5.80
CA ALA A 249 -74.51 -17.83 4.70
C ALA A 249 -74.75 -18.73 3.47
N ARG A 250 -74.20 -19.96 3.42
CA ARG A 250 -74.59 -21.02 2.46
C ARG A 250 -75.64 -21.92 3.09
N GLU A 251 -75.49 -22.26 4.37
CA GLU A 251 -76.46 -23.08 5.12
C GLU A 251 -77.80 -22.36 5.26
N GLY A 252 -77.80 -21.08 5.65
CA GLY A 252 -79.00 -20.24 5.69
C GLY A 252 -79.71 -20.15 4.34
N ARG A 253 -78.97 -19.89 3.25
CA ARG A 253 -79.52 -19.93 1.89
C ARG A 253 -80.05 -21.31 1.52
N SER A 254 -79.41 -22.41 1.91
CA SER A 254 -79.93 -23.75 1.63
C SER A 254 -81.25 -24.04 2.37
N VAL A 255 -81.48 -23.43 3.54
CA VAL A 255 -82.76 -23.49 4.27
C VAL A 255 -83.81 -22.61 3.60
N GLU A 256 -83.43 -21.43 3.10
CA GLU A 256 -84.30 -20.57 2.30
C GLU A 256 -84.67 -21.23 0.96
N ASP A 257 -83.70 -21.84 0.26
CA ASP A 257 -83.88 -22.60 -0.98
C ASP A 257 -84.76 -23.84 -0.74
N MET A 258 -84.59 -24.57 0.36
CA MET A 258 -85.50 -25.67 0.73
C MET A 258 -86.91 -25.17 1.02
N ARG A 259 -87.07 -24.01 1.67
CA ARG A 259 -88.39 -23.40 1.93
C ARG A 259 -89.05 -22.89 0.64
N ILE A 260 -88.28 -22.23 -0.22
CA ILE A 260 -88.71 -21.80 -1.56
C ILE A 260 -89.11 -23.01 -2.40
N ARG A 261 -88.34 -24.10 -2.33
CA ARG A 261 -88.65 -25.36 -3.01
C ARG A 261 -89.94 -26.00 -2.49
N LEU A 262 -90.16 -26.09 -1.16
CA LEU A 262 -91.42 -26.59 -0.60
C LEU A 262 -92.63 -25.71 -0.98
N LEU A 263 -92.46 -24.39 -1.04
CA LEU A 263 -93.49 -23.47 -1.52
C LEU A 263 -93.73 -23.60 -3.03
N LEU A 264 -92.69 -23.83 -3.83
CA LEU A 264 -92.81 -24.12 -5.26
C LEU A 264 -93.45 -25.49 -5.50
N ASP A 265 -93.06 -26.53 -4.77
CA ASP A 265 -93.62 -27.88 -4.89
C ASP A 265 -95.11 -27.88 -4.50
N THR A 266 -95.52 -27.18 -3.44
CA THR A 266 -96.95 -27.01 -3.10
C THR A 266 -97.73 -26.17 -4.11
N VAL A 267 -97.14 -25.12 -4.70
CA VAL A 267 -97.74 -24.37 -5.82
C VAL A 267 -97.80 -25.22 -7.10
N LEU A 268 -96.81 -26.07 -7.35
CA LEU A 268 -96.77 -26.99 -8.48
C LEU A 268 -97.80 -28.09 -8.31
N GLU A 269 -97.96 -28.68 -7.13
CA GLU A 269 -99.04 -29.62 -6.79
C GLU A 269 -100.42 -28.98 -6.92
N ALA A 270 -100.62 -27.76 -6.41
CA ALA A 270 -101.86 -27.00 -6.61
C ALA A 270 -102.12 -26.74 -8.11
N SER A 271 -101.09 -26.37 -8.87
CA SER A 271 -101.21 -26.17 -10.33
C SER A 271 -101.45 -27.47 -11.10
N GLN A 272 -100.90 -28.60 -10.62
CA GLN A 272 -101.13 -29.93 -11.20
C GLN A 272 -102.53 -30.44 -10.88
N GLY A 273 -103.05 -30.20 -9.68
CA GLY A 273 -104.45 -30.44 -9.32
C GLY A 273 -105.38 -29.62 -10.22
N LEU A 274 -105.18 -28.30 -10.29
CA LEU A 274 -105.94 -27.41 -11.16
C LEU A 274 -105.85 -27.83 -12.65
N ARG A 275 -104.67 -28.27 -13.11
CA ARG A 275 -104.44 -28.78 -14.47
C ARG A 275 -105.03 -30.17 -14.72
N ARG A 276 -105.30 -30.95 -13.68
CA ARG A 276 -105.96 -32.27 -13.74
C ARG A 276 -107.49 -32.10 -13.79
N GLU A 277 -108.03 -31.11 -13.09
CA GLU A 277 -109.42 -30.64 -13.25
C GLU A 277 -109.65 -29.95 -14.62
N LEU A 278 -108.65 -29.23 -15.15
CA LEU A 278 -108.75 -28.49 -16.43
C LEU A 278 -108.17 -29.24 -17.67
N ALA A 279 -107.67 -30.47 -17.50
CA ALA A 279 -107.27 -31.40 -18.57
C ALA A 279 -106.29 -30.90 -19.67
N LEU A 280 -105.24 -30.11 -19.33
CA LEU A 280 -104.34 -29.50 -20.33
C LEU A 280 -103.01 -30.28 -20.59
N PRO A 281 -102.71 -30.70 -21.84
CA PRO A 281 -101.41 -31.31 -22.21
C PRO A 281 -100.27 -30.27 -22.39
N PRO A 282 -98.98 -30.67 -22.30
CA PRO A 282 -97.84 -29.75 -22.41
C PRO A 282 -97.34 -29.55 -23.86
N VAL A 283 -96.69 -28.40 -24.12
CA VAL A 283 -96.16 -27.97 -25.44
C VAL A 283 -94.62 -27.96 -25.44
N SER A 284 -93.97 -28.17 -26.61
CA SER A 284 -92.60 -28.71 -26.69
C SER A 284 -91.62 -28.02 -27.67
N VAL A 285 -91.69 -26.71 -27.92
CA VAL A 285 -90.82 -25.99 -28.89
C VAL A 285 -90.30 -24.66 -28.33
N ARG A 286 -89.09 -24.19 -28.71
CA ARG A 286 -88.47 -22.95 -28.20
C ARG A 286 -88.15 -21.95 -29.32
N PRO A 287 -88.77 -20.74 -29.36
CA PRO A 287 -88.69 -19.82 -30.51
C PRO A 287 -87.36 -19.04 -30.65
N ALA A 288 -86.23 -19.72 -30.68
CA ALA A 288 -84.99 -19.26 -31.36
C ALA A 288 -84.80 -20.05 -32.68
N GLU A 289 -85.26 -21.31 -32.68
CA GLU A 289 -85.31 -22.34 -33.74
C GLU A 289 -86.10 -21.95 -35.02
N THR A 290 -86.29 -20.65 -35.30
CA THR A 290 -87.14 -20.11 -36.38
C THR A 290 -86.42 -19.13 -37.32
N VAL A 291 -85.09 -19.06 -37.26
CA VAL A 291 -84.24 -18.46 -38.32
C VAL A 291 -83.47 -19.61 -38.98
N ASP A 292 -83.45 -19.65 -40.31
CA ASP A 292 -83.09 -20.86 -41.07
C ASP A 292 -81.57 -21.15 -41.12
N ALA A 293 -81.05 -21.61 -39.97
CA ALA A 293 -79.76 -22.24 -39.70
C ALA A 293 -79.90 -23.08 -38.39
N VAL A 294 -79.02 -24.06 -38.15
CA VAL A 294 -79.25 -25.12 -37.14
C VAL A 294 -78.85 -24.71 -35.71
N GLU A 295 -79.77 -24.85 -34.74
CA GLU A 295 -79.60 -24.64 -33.27
C GLU A 295 -80.11 -25.88 -32.45
N PRO A 296 -80.36 -25.92 -31.10
CA PRO A 296 -80.69 -24.91 -30.05
C PRO A 296 -79.80 -24.97 -28.75
N GLY A 297 -80.02 -24.20 -27.65
CA GLY A 297 -80.85 -23.00 -27.42
C GLY A 297 -81.40 -22.80 -25.97
N ARG A 298 -81.11 -21.63 -25.35
CA ARG A 298 -81.77 -20.96 -24.18
C ARG A 298 -81.44 -21.47 -22.74
N MET A 299 -81.25 -20.61 -21.70
CA MET A 299 -81.45 -19.14 -21.60
C MET A 299 -80.68 -18.40 -20.45
N THR A 300 -81.13 -17.17 -20.16
CA THR A 300 -80.68 -16.07 -19.26
C THR A 300 -81.38 -16.12 -17.87
N PRO A 301 -81.33 -15.14 -16.91
CA PRO A 301 -80.77 -13.75 -16.88
C PRO A 301 -79.95 -13.42 -15.57
N LYS A 302 -79.73 -12.18 -15.03
CA LYS A 302 -80.17 -10.78 -15.28
C LYS A 302 -79.14 -9.72 -14.74
N ASP A 303 -79.44 -8.43 -14.95
CA ASP A 303 -78.88 -7.14 -14.44
C ASP A 303 -77.66 -7.09 -13.47
N ILE A 304 -76.64 -6.33 -13.88
CA ILE A 304 -75.85 -5.36 -13.07
C ILE A 304 -75.25 -4.33 -14.06
N ALA A 305 -75.12 -3.05 -13.67
CA ALA A 305 -74.74 -1.98 -14.60
C ALA A 305 -73.53 -1.13 -14.14
N ASN A 306 -72.73 -0.71 -15.13
CA ASN A 306 -71.86 0.46 -15.18
C ASN A 306 -70.80 0.69 -14.09
N ARG A 307 -69.53 0.52 -14.47
CA ARG A 307 -68.43 1.43 -14.08
C ARG A 307 -67.68 1.90 -15.32
N ALA A 308 -67.17 3.13 -15.27
CA ALA A 308 -66.50 3.75 -16.42
C ALA A 308 -65.05 3.27 -16.54
N LEU A 309 -64.71 2.80 -17.74
CA LEU A 309 -63.35 2.77 -18.29
C LEU A 309 -63.39 3.57 -19.60
N SER A 310 -62.24 4.11 -20.02
CA SER A 310 -62.15 4.84 -21.29
C SER A 310 -62.39 3.88 -22.46
N GLU A 311 -63.22 4.26 -23.43
CA GLU A 311 -63.69 3.38 -24.51
C GLU A 311 -62.56 2.78 -25.38
N ASP A 312 -61.36 3.37 -25.30
CA ASP A 312 -60.14 2.95 -25.98
C ASP A 312 -59.28 1.88 -25.25
N ASP A 313 -59.65 1.49 -24.02
CA ASP A 313 -58.87 0.54 -23.20
C ASP A 313 -59.20 -0.93 -23.55
N PRO A 314 -58.23 -1.75 -24.02
CA PRO A 314 -58.45 -3.18 -24.27
C PRO A 314 -58.93 -3.98 -23.05
N ALA A 315 -58.77 -3.50 -21.82
CA ALA A 315 -59.32 -4.15 -20.63
C ALA A 315 -60.87 -4.20 -20.63
N ILE A 316 -61.55 -3.31 -21.36
CA ILE A 316 -63.02 -3.39 -21.55
C ILE A 316 -63.40 -4.68 -22.29
N VAL A 317 -62.59 -5.11 -23.27
CA VAL A 317 -62.88 -6.32 -24.05
C VAL A 317 -62.80 -7.56 -23.16
N ASP A 318 -61.78 -7.67 -22.30
CA ASP A 318 -61.70 -8.77 -21.32
C ASP A 318 -62.89 -8.77 -20.35
N GLN A 319 -63.33 -7.60 -19.87
CA GLN A 319 -64.47 -7.50 -18.95
C GLN A 319 -65.80 -7.89 -19.60
N LEU A 320 -66.01 -7.53 -20.88
CA LEU A 320 -67.22 -7.90 -21.62
C LEU A 320 -67.24 -9.39 -21.99
N LEU A 321 -66.10 -9.97 -22.35
CA LEU A 321 -65.99 -11.40 -22.69
C LEU A 321 -66.00 -12.31 -21.45
N ALA A 322 -65.70 -11.78 -20.26
CA ALA A 322 -65.87 -12.48 -18.99
C ALA A 322 -67.35 -12.58 -18.53
N LEU A 323 -68.31 -11.98 -19.25
CA LEU A 323 -69.73 -12.11 -18.93
C LEU A 323 -70.26 -13.50 -19.32
N PRO A 324 -71.14 -14.12 -18.50
CA PRO A 324 -71.65 -15.46 -18.79
C PRO A 324 -72.47 -15.47 -20.09
N GLN A 325 -72.23 -16.48 -20.93
CA GLN A 325 -72.85 -16.65 -22.26
C GLN A 325 -72.56 -15.49 -23.25
N ALA A 326 -71.52 -14.69 -23.03
CA ALA A 326 -71.12 -13.61 -23.93
C ALA A 326 -70.93 -14.09 -25.38
N HIS A 327 -71.35 -13.24 -26.32
CA HIS A 327 -71.28 -13.48 -27.76
C HIS A 327 -70.47 -12.38 -28.43
N LEU A 328 -69.36 -12.74 -29.05
CA LEU A 328 -68.47 -11.83 -29.77
C LEU A 328 -68.73 -11.94 -31.27
N VAL A 329 -69.41 -10.95 -31.85
CA VAL A 329 -69.60 -10.82 -33.29
C VAL A 329 -68.53 -9.87 -33.85
N VAL A 330 -67.78 -10.33 -34.85
CA VAL A 330 -66.62 -9.60 -35.39
C VAL A 330 -66.79 -9.35 -36.87
N ASP A 331 -66.75 -8.07 -37.24
CA ASP A 331 -66.64 -7.61 -38.62
C ASP A 331 -65.22 -7.86 -39.13
N GLY A 332 -65.08 -8.91 -39.93
CA GLY A 332 -63.79 -9.46 -40.29
C GLY A 332 -62.95 -8.50 -41.11
N TYR A 333 -63.53 -7.87 -42.14
CA TYR A 333 -62.75 -6.98 -43.00
C TYR A 333 -62.47 -5.62 -42.37
N ASN A 334 -63.37 -5.06 -41.54
CA ASN A 334 -63.05 -3.82 -40.84
C ASN A 334 -61.96 -4.02 -39.77
N VAL A 335 -61.90 -5.19 -39.11
CA VAL A 335 -60.75 -5.53 -38.25
C VAL A 335 -59.46 -5.72 -39.06
N THR A 336 -59.48 -6.45 -40.17
CA THR A 336 -58.23 -6.75 -40.91
C THR A 336 -57.67 -5.54 -41.68
N LYS A 337 -58.54 -4.73 -42.30
CA LYS A 337 -58.17 -3.47 -42.98
C LYS A 337 -57.63 -2.43 -41.99
N THR A 338 -58.07 -2.46 -40.73
CA THR A 338 -57.49 -1.64 -39.65
C THR A 338 -56.13 -2.18 -39.16
N GLY A 339 -56.00 -3.50 -39.00
CA GLY A 339 -54.84 -4.10 -38.33
C GLY A 339 -53.63 -4.40 -39.21
N TYR A 340 -53.84 -4.77 -40.48
CA TYR A 340 -52.77 -5.21 -41.39
C TYR A 340 -53.18 -5.08 -42.88
N PRO A 341 -53.55 -3.87 -43.36
CA PRO A 341 -54.07 -3.66 -44.71
C PRO A 341 -53.11 -4.06 -45.84
N GLN A 342 -51.80 -3.97 -45.61
CA GLN A 342 -50.75 -4.37 -46.57
C GLN A 342 -50.63 -5.89 -46.82
N MET A 343 -51.46 -6.74 -46.20
CA MET A 343 -51.47 -8.19 -46.46
C MET A 343 -52.55 -8.59 -47.48
N PRO A 344 -52.33 -9.61 -48.33
CA PRO A 344 -53.39 -10.15 -49.20
C PRO A 344 -54.60 -10.67 -48.39
N LEU A 345 -55.82 -10.45 -48.89
CA LEU A 345 -57.08 -10.73 -48.16
C LEU A 345 -57.17 -12.15 -47.58
N GLU A 346 -56.66 -13.16 -48.27
CA GLU A 346 -56.61 -14.53 -47.73
C GLU A 346 -55.74 -14.64 -46.46
N LYS A 347 -54.54 -14.06 -46.48
CA LYS A 347 -53.62 -14.00 -45.34
C LYS A 347 -54.19 -13.12 -44.22
N GLN A 348 -54.93 -12.06 -44.56
CA GLN A 348 -55.68 -11.27 -43.60
C GLN A 348 -56.69 -12.13 -42.82
N ARG A 349 -57.56 -12.87 -43.52
CA ARG A 349 -58.60 -13.72 -42.91
C ARG A 349 -58.00 -14.82 -42.03
N LEU A 350 -56.99 -15.53 -42.53
CA LEU A 350 -56.29 -16.57 -41.76
C LEU A 350 -55.67 -16.02 -40.47
N ARG A 351 -55.05 -14.83 -40.52
CA ARG A 351 -54.47 -14.17 -39.35
C ARG A 351 -55.55 -13.80 -38.32
N LEU A 352 -56.67 -13.21 -38.75
CA LEU A 352 -57.76 -12.85 -37.84
C LEU A 352 -58.37 -14.08 -37.18
N LEU A 353 -58.65 -15.14 -37.95
CA LEU A 353 -59.25 -16.36 -37.41
C LEU A 353 -58.34 -17.07 -36.40
N GLY A 354 -57.01 -17.05 -36.60
CA GLY A 354 -56.06 -17.53 -35.59
C GLY A 354 -56.10 -16.72 -34.28
N GLN A 355 -56.11 -15.39 -34.38
CA GLN A 355 -56.19 -14.50 -33.21
C GLN A 355 -57.53 -14.64 -32.46
N LEU A 356 -58.65 -14.80 -33.20
CA LEU A 356 -59.96 -15.07 -32.60
C LEU A 356 -60.06 -16.45 -31.96
N ALA A 357 -59.42 -17.48 -32.53
CA ALA A 357 -59.37 -18.82 -31.93
C ALA A 357 -58.66 -18.82 -30.58
N GLN A 358 -57.54 -18.10 -30.49
CA GLN A 358 -56.81 -17.91 -29.25
C GLN A 358 -57.65 -17.15 -28.21
N LEU A 359 -58.35 -16.09 -28.61
CA LEU A 359 -59.23 -15.33 -27.73
C LEU A 359 -60.44 -16.15 -27.24
N ALA A 360 -61.09 -16.92 -28.12
CA ALA A 360 -62.19 -17.81 -27.78
C ALA A 360 -61.73 -18.93 -26.82
N ALA A 361 -60.52 -19.49 -27.03
CA ALA A 361 -59.94 -20.48 -26.12
C ALA A 361 -59.52 -19.89 -24.76
N GLN A 362 -59.15 -18.61 -24.69
CA GLN A 362 -58.82 -17.92 -23.43
C GLN A 362 -60.07 -17.51 -22.63
N THR A 363 -61.17 -17.15 -23.29
CA THR A 363 -62.35 -16.53 -22.65
C THR A 363 -63.55 -17.47 -22.54
N GLY A 364 -63.67 -18.48 -23.40
CA GLY A 364 -64.86 -19.32 -23.51
C GLY A 364 -66.07 -18.63 -24.17
N ALA A 365 -65.94 -17.39 -24.62
CA ALA A 365 -67.04 -16.64 -25.26
C ALA A 365 -67.36 -17.20 -26.66
N GLU A 366 -68.65 -17.27 -26.99
CA GLU A 366 -69.06 -17.69 -28.34
C GLU A 366 -68.61 -16.65 -29.35
N THR A 367 -67.72 -17.02 -30.28
CA THR A 367 -67.13 -16.07 -31.23
C THR A 367 -67.64 -16.33 -32.64
N THR A 368 -68.19 -15.30 -33.29
CA THR A 368 -68.70 -15.34 -34.67
C THR A 368 -68.00 -14.28 -35.52
N CYS A 369 -67.16 -14.72 -36.46
CA CYS A 369 -66.52 -13.83 -37.43
C CYS A 369 -67.36 -13.76 -38.71
N VAL A 370 -67.72 -12.55 -39.14
CA VAL A 370 -68.51 -12.28 -40.35
C VAL A 370 -67.60 -11.64 -41.40
N PHE A 371 -67.52 -12.21 -42.59
CA PHE A 371 -66.87 -11.61 -43.75
C PHE A 371 -67.90 -11.26 -44.83
N ASP A 372 -67.62 -10.21 -45.60
CA ASP A 372 -68.47 -9.87 -46.74
C ASP A 372 -68.25 -10.86 -47.89
N GLY A 373 -69.35 -11.42 -48.41
CA GLY A 373 -69.37 -12.36 -49.52
C GLY A 373 -69.00 -11.74 -50.86
N ALA A 374 -69.15 -10.41 -51.03
CA ALA A 374 -68.86 -9.71 -52.29
C ALA A 374 -67.36 -9.68 -52.64
N GLU A 375 -66.46 -9.79 -51.64
CA GLU A 375 -65.00 -9.88 -51.86
C GLU A 375 -64.51 -11.33 -52.15
N LEU A 376 -65.40 -12.29 -52.42
CA LEU A 376 -65.03 -13.67 -52.78
C LEU A 376 -65.24 -14.00 -54.27
N ALA A 377 -64.13 -14.24 -54.97
CA ALA A 377 -64.15 -14.74 -56.36
C ALA A 377 -64.42 -16.25 -56.48
N ALA A 378 -64.39 -17.01 -55.38
CA ALA A 378 -64.65 -18.46 -55.35
C ALA A 378 -65.10 -18.92 -53.95
N PRO A 379 -65.80 -20.07 -53.82
CA PRO A 379 -66.12 -20.67 -52.52
C PRO A 379 -64.86 -21.05 -51.74
N VAL A 380 -64.66 -20.45 -50.56
CA VAL A 380 -63.46 -20.65 -49.75
C VAL A 380 -63.70 -21.74 -48.70
N LEU A 381 -63.05 -22.89 -48.89
CA LEU A 381 -63.03 -24.02 -47.95
C LEU A 381 -62.07 -23.74 -46.78
N LEU A 382 -62.42 -22.76 -45.94
CA LEU A 382 -61.78 -22.57 -44.63
C LEU A 382 -62.35 -23.60 -43.65
N ALA A 383 -61.49 -24.45 -43.08
CA ALA A 383 -61.82 -25.17 -41.86
C ALA A 383 -61.79 -24.16 -40.69
N PRO A 384 -62.93 -23.85 -40.04
CA PRO A 384 -62.96 -22.86 -38.97
C PRO A 384 -62.19 -23.39 -37.75
N PRO A 385 -61.35 -22.57 -37.08
CA PRO A 385 -60.74 -22.95 -35.82
C PRO A 385 -61.77 -23.31 -34.75
N ARG A 386 -61.44 -24.27 -33.87
CA ARG A 386 -62.31 -24.64 -32.74
C ARG A 386 -62.59 -23.39 -31.87
N GLY A 387 -63.88 -23.13 -31.63
CA GLY A 387 -64.35 -21.98 -30.84
C GLY A 387 -64.79 -20.75 -31.67
N VAL A 388 -64.55 -20.72 -32.99
CA VAL A 388 -64.95 -19.60 -33.86
C VAL A 388 -65.90 -20.07 -34.96
N ARG A 389 -67.14 -19.60 -34.94
CA ARG A 389 -68.08 -19.71 -36.07
C ARG A 389 -67.67 -18.69 -37.13
N VAL A 390 -67.58 -19.11 -38.39
CA VAL A 390 -67.27 -18.21 -39.52
C VAL A 390 -68.47 -18.15 -40.44
N LEU A 391 -68.94 -16.94 -40.73
CA LEU A 391 -70.07 -16.68 -41.62
C LEU A 391 -69.62 -15.77 -42.77
N PHE A 392 -70.14 -16.04 -43.95
CA PHE A 392 -70.02 -15.16 -45.12
C PHE A 392 -71.40 -14.59 -45.44
N SER A 393 -71.48 -13.31 -45.78
CA SER A 393 -72.75 -12.74 -46.24
C SER A 393 -73.16 -13.35 -47.60
N LYS A 394 -74.48 -13.44 -47.86
CA LYS A 394 -74.99 -13.91 -49.15
C LYS A 394 -74.78 -12.80 -50.20
N PRO A 395 -74.53 -13.13 -51.49
CA PRO A 395 -74.43 -12.12 -52.54
C PRO A 395 -75.62 -11.15 -52.52
N GLY A 396 -75.35 -9.85 -52.53
CA GLY A 396 -76.38 -8.80 -52.40
C GLY A 396 -76.76 -8.42 -50.96
N VAL A 397 -76.11 -8.99 -49.93
CA VAL A 397 -76.25 -8.58 -48.52
C VAL A 397 -74.86 -8.23 -47.98
N THR A 398 -74.69 -7.06 -47.37
CA THR A 398 -73.40 -6.68 -46.75
C THR A 398 -73.15 -7.44 -45.45
N ALA A 399 -71.90 -7.49 -45.01
CA ALA A 399 -71.55 -7.98 -43.67
C ALA A 399 -72.34 -7.24 -42.57
N ASP A 400 -72.55 -5.94 -42.72
CA ASP A 400 -73.23 -5.04 -41.76
C ASP A 400 -74.67 -5.47 -41.47
N GLU A 401 -75.45 -5.74 -42.51
CA GLU A 401 -76.85 -6.16 -42.35
C GLU A 401 -76.95 -7.62 -41.84
N LEU A 402 -75.96 -8.47 -42.13
CA LEU A 402 -75.86 -9.79 -41.48
C LEU A 402 -75.53 -9.66 -39.99
N ILE A 403 -74.58 -8.80 -39.60
CA ILE A 403 -74.28 -8.49 -38.20
C ILE A 403 -75.51 -7.92 -37.49
N ARG A 404 -76.20 -6.94 -38.09
CA ARG A 404 -77.46 -6.40 -37.57
C ARG A 404 -78.57 -7.44 -37.45
N ARG A 405 -78.59 -8.49 -38.29
CA ARG A 405 -79.55 -9.61 -38.18
C ARG A 405 -79.19 -10.56 -37.05
N LEU A 406 -77.92 -10.93 -36.90
CA LEU A 406 -77.43 -11.74 -35.78
C LEU A 406 -77.80 -11.09 -34.45
N VAL A 407 -77.45 -9.81 -34.26
CA VAL A 407 -77.78 -9.04 -33.05
C VAL A 407 -79.29 -8.95 -32.78
N ARG A 408 -80.12 -8.88 -33.83
CA ARG A 408 -81.59 -8.86 -33.69
C ARG A 408 -82.22 -10.24 -33.46
N ALA A 409 -81.50 -11.33 -33.74
CA ALA A 409 -81.93 -12.69 -33.47
C ALA A 409 -81.52 -13.17 -32.05
N GLU A 410 -80.41 -12.64 -31.53
CA GLU A 410 -79.95 -12.92 -30.17
C GLU A 410 -80.98 -12.47 -29.10
N PRO A 411 -81.22 -13.25 -28.03
CA PRO A 411 -82.27 -12.92 -27.06
C PRO A 411 -81.94 -11.66 -26.24
N PRO A 412 -82.93 -10.78 -25.98
CA PRO A 412 -82.72 -9.60 -25.14
C PRO A 412 -82.28 -10.01 -23.73
N GLY A 413 -81.12 -9.50 -23.30
CA GLY A 413 -80.48 -9.85 -22.04
C GLY A 413 -79.25 -10.78 -22.19
N ARG A 414 -78.94 -11.29 -23.39
CA ARG A 414 -77.63 -11.89 -23.67
C ARG A 414 -76.58 -10.78 -23.88
N PRO A 415 -75.36 -10.87 -23.31
CA PRO A 415 -74.28 -9.94 -23.63
C PRO A 415 -73.75 -10.19 -25.04
N VAL A 416 -74.15 -9.34 -26.00
CA VAL A 416 -73.61 -9.37 -27.38
C VAL A 416 -72.62 -8.22 -27.54
N ILE A 417 -71.40 -8.52 -27.98
CA ILE A 417 -70.32 -7.58 -28.26
C ILE A 417 -70.12 -7.56 -29.78
N VAL A 418 -70.13 -6.37 -30.39
CA VAL A 418 -69.92 -6.22 -31.83
C VAL A 418 -68.64 -5.42 -32.07
N VAL A 419 -67.67 -6.02 -32.76
CA VAL A 419 -66.43 -5.33 -33.15
C VAL A 419 -66.48 -4.92 -34.61
N SER A 420 -66.44 -3.61 -34.88
CA SER A 420 -66.31 -3.01 -36.21
C SER A 420 -65.64 -1.62 -36.12
N THR A 421 -65.32 -1.01 -37.26
CA THR A 421 -64.95 0.42 -37.36
C THR A 421 -66.08 1.28 -37.93
N ASP A 422 -67.14 0.67 -38.46
CA ASP A 422 -68.24 1.41 -39.07
C ASP A 422 -69.19 1.99 -37.98
N ARG A 423 -69.46 3.30 -38.08
CA ARG A 423 -70.32 4.01 -37.13
C ARG A 423 -71.80 3.70 -37.33
N GLU A 424 -72.24 3.46 -38.57
CA GLU A 424 -73.61 3.04 -38.86
C GLU A 424 -73.85 1.63 -38.27
N VAL A 425 -72.88 0.72 -38.37
CA VAL A 425 -72.93 -0.58 -37.67
C VAL A 425 -73.04 -0.37 -36.17
N ALA A 426 -72.12 0.40 -35.57
CA ALA A 426 -72.07 0.64 -34.14
C ALA A 426 -73.39 1.20 -33.57
N ASP A 427 -73.95 2.23 -34.21
CA ASP A 427 -75.26 2.80 -33.85
C ASP A 427 -76.40 1.80 -34.03
N GLY A 428 -76.39 1.04 -35.13
CA GLY A 428 -77.43 0.06 -35.45
C GLY A 428 -77.50 -1.08 -34.45
N VAL A 429 -76.34 -1.59 -34.00
CA VAL A 429 -76.27 -2.70 -33.02
C VAL A 429 -76.46 -2.21 -31.59
N ALA A 430 -76.05 -0.98 -31.26
CA ALA A 430 -76.34 -0.36 -29.96
C ALA A 430 -77.86 -0.19 -29.74
N ARG A 431 -78.60 0.25 -30.76
CA ARG A 431 -80.07 0.33 -30.73
C ARG A 431 -80.75 -1.03 -30.57
N ALA A 432 -80.09 -2.12 -30.97
CA ALA A 432 -80.55 -3.49 -30.79
C ALA A 432 -80.06 -4.15 -29.48
N GLY A 433 -79.35 -3.42 -28.62
CA GLY A 433 -78.95 -3.88 -27.28
C GLY A 433 -77.55 -4.52 -27.19
N ALA A 434 -76.80 -4.60 -28.28
CA ALA A 434 -75.40 -5.04 -28.24
C ALA A 434 -74.45 -3.91 -27.81
N ARG A 435 -73.26 -4.28 -27.34
CA ARG A 435 -72.17 -3.34 -27.04
C ARG A 435 -71.24 -3.20 -28.25
N PRO A 436 -71.21 -2.05 -28.95
CA PRO A 436 -70.21 -1.80 -29.97
C PRO A 436 -68.82 -1.60 -29.34
N VAL A 437 -67.78 -2.07 -30.03
CA VAL A 437 -66.36 -1.94 -29.67
C VAL A 437 -65.57 -1.62 -30.94
N ALA A 438 -64.70 -0.61 -30.90
CA ALA A 438 -63.88 -0.25 -32.05
C ALA A 438 -62.83 -1.33 -32.35
N SER A 439 -62.64 -1.70 -33.63
CA SER A 439 -61.65 -2.72 -34.05
C SER A 439 -60.23 -2.47 -33.55
N ALA A 440 -59.83 -1.20 -33.39
CA ALA A 440 -58.53 -0.83 -32.81
C ALA A 440 -58.34 -1.35 -31.38
N VAL A 441 -59.41 -1.46 -30.59
CA VAL A 441 -59.38 -1.97 -29.20
C VAL A 441 -59.21 -3.49 -29.18
N LEU A 442 -59.88 -4.21 -30.08
CA LEU A 442 -59.65 -5.66 -30.27
C LEU A 442 -58.21 -5.94 -30.74
N LEU A 443 -57.70 -5.13 -31.67
CA LEU A 443 -56.31 -5.24 -32.17
C LEU A 443 -55.27 -4.97 -31.07
N LYS A 444 -55.47 -3.93 -30.24
CA LYS A 444 -54.68 -3.69 -29.02
C LYS A 444 -54.75 -4.88 -28.04
N ARG A 445 -55.88 -5.59 -27.96
CA ARG A 445 -56.04 -6.78 -27.10
C ARG A 445 -55.32 -8.02 -27.65
N PHE A 446 -55.28 -8.17 -28.98
CA PHE A 446 -54.48 -9.21 -29.64
C PHE A 446 -52.96 -9.00 -29.57
N SER A 447 -52.47 -7.82 -29.18
CA SER A 447 -51.04 -7.56 -28.99
C SER A 447 -50.56 -7.67 -27.54
N ARG A 448 -51.40 -8.21 -26.63
CA ARG A 448 -51.09 -8.37 -25.19
C ARG A 448 -50.94 -9.84 -24.74
N GLY A 449 -51.09 -10.80 -25.65
CA GLY A 449 -50.97 -12.24 -25.38
C GLY A 449 -50.83 -13.04 -26.68
#